data_AF-A0AAV1KWZ4-F1
#
_entry.id   AF-A0AAV1KWZ4-F1
#
_cell.length_a   1.000
_cell.length_b   1.000
_cell.length_c   1.000
_cell.angle_alpha   90.00
_cell.angle_beta   90.00
_cell.angle_gamma   90.00
#
_symmetry.space_group_name_H-M   'P 1'
#
loop_
_entity.id
_entity.type
_entity.pdbx_description
1 polymer ?
#
loop_
_entity_poly.entity_id
_entity_poly.type
_entity_poly.pdbx_seq_one_letter_code
_entity_poly.pdbx_strand_id
1 'polypeptide(L)'
;MIFKFGALLFIATYLSVATALPPCTCTREGKPVCGSDGQTYGNLCMLNCAQSFNPSVTLQRVGACDDNPLPSDGASQVNVVEVSSCSCPRDAKYVCGSDGNTYDNTCLLNCAGISNPGLHIQNDGPCDNSVKVVEHAENVTCNCTRSYKPVCASNGVTFENECMMHCAGTHLTVQNPGPCESN
;
A
#
# COMPACT_ATOMS: atom_id res chain seq x y z
N MET A 1 -49.79 -62.07 9.08
CA MET A 1 -50.23 -60.67 8.84
C MET A 1 -49.10 -59.78 9.40
N ILE A 2 -48.26 -59.13 8.59
CA ILE A 2 -48.48 -57.81 7.91
C ILE A 2 -48.69 -56.73 9.00
N PHE A 3 -47.94 -55.63 9.21
CA PHE A 3 -47.02 -54.75 8.47
C PHE A 3 -46.28 -53.89 9.55
N LYS A 4 -44.96 -53.69 9.50
CA LYS A 4 -44.22 -52.54 8.92
C LYS A 4 -44.03 -51.28 9.81
N PHE A 5 -42.75 -50.89 9.98
CA PHE A 5 -42.15 -49.53 9.99
C PHE A 5 -42.63 -48.58 11.12
N GLY A 6 -41.82 -47.80 11.84
CA GLY A 6 -40.52 -47.22 11.58
C GLY A 6 -40.52 -45.81 12.19
N ALA A 7 -39.37 -45.39 12.71
CA ALA A 7 -38.97 -44.00 12.94
C ALA A 7 -39.70 -43.14 14.02
N LEU A 8 -39.01 -42.98 15.16
CA LEU A 8 -38.57 -41.70 15.72
C LEU A 8 -39.42 -40.45 15.37
N LEU A 9 -40.24 -40.02 16.33
CA LEU A 9 -40.76 -38.64 16.37
C LEU A 9 -40.37 -37.98 17.70
N PHE A 10 -39.07 -37.73 17.87
CA PHE A 10 -38.60 -36.58 18.64
C PHE A 10 -38.51 -35.40 17.67
N ILE A 11 -39.63 -34.72 17.45
CA ILE A 11 -39.62 -33.43 16.74
C ILE A 11 -39.08 -32.42 17.75
N ALA A 12 -37.76 -32.33 17.85
CA ALA A 12 -37.10 -31.21 18.48
C ALA A 12 -37.50 -29.97 17.67
N THR A 13 -38.38 -29.15 18.24
CA THR A 13 -38.75 -27.84 17.69
C THR A 13 -37.54 -26.91 17.84
N TYR A 14 -36.58 -27.06 16.93
CA TYR A 14 -35.56 -26.06 16.67
C TYR A 14 -36.21 -24.91 15.92
N LEU A 15 -36.96 -24.06 16.64
CA LEU A 15 -37.25 -22.72 16.14
C LEU A 15 -35.98 -21.90 16.31
N SER A 16 -35.24 -21.87 15.20
CA SER A 16 -34.21 -20.93 14.84
C SER A 16 -34.56 -19.51 15.29
N VAL A 17 -33.93 -19.05 16.36
CA VAL A 17 -33.84 -17.61 16.62
C VAL A 17 -32.88 -17.07 15.57
N ALA A 18 -33.42 -16.64 14.43
CA ALA A 18 -32.71 -15.75 13.54
C ALA A 18 -32.63 -14.41 14.27
N THR A 19 -31.65 -14.27 15.16
CA THR A 19 -31.28 -12.97 15.70
C THR A 19 -30.77 -12.15 14.52
N ALA A 20 -31.67 -11.38 13.89
CA ALA A 20 -31.26 -10.34 12.97
C ALA A 20 -30.35 -9.40 13.76
N LEU A 21 -29.04 -9.49 13.51
CA LEU A 21 -28.07 -8.62 14.13
C LEU A 21 -28.50 -7.16 13.86
N PRO A 22 -28.50 -6.29 14.88
CA PRO A 22 -29.03 -4.94 14.75
C PRO A 22 -28.36 -4.23 13.57
N PRO A 23 -29.14 -3.57 12.69
CA PRO A 23 -28.58 -2.97 11.49
C PRO A 23 -27.63 -1.83 11.88
N CYS A 24 -26.40 -1.91 11.39
CA CYS A 24 -25.41 -0.85 11.49
C CYS A 24 -25.99 0.46 10.96
N THR A 25 -26.21 1.45 11.82
CA THR A 25 -26.61 2.80 11.39
C THR A 25 -25.37 3.57 10.96
N CYS A 26 -25.05 3.53 9.67
CA CYS A 26 -23.90 4.23 9.08
C CYS A 26 -24.34 5.18 7.97
N THR A 27 -23.63 6.31 7.84
CA THR A 27 -23.78 7.21 6.70
C THR A 27 -23.25 6.53 5.43
N ARG A 28 -23.79 6.90 4.25
CA ARG A 28 -23.34 6.36 2.95
C ARG A 28 -22.25 7.25 2.33
N GLU A 29 -21.12 7.38 3.02
CA GLU A 29 -20.05 8.29 2.59
C GLU A 29 -19.16 7.76 1.45
N GLY A 30 -19.33 6.51 1.01
CA GLY A 30 -18.64 5.97 -0.17
C GLY A 30 -17.10 5.99 -0.08
N LYS A 31 -16.55 5.84 1.13
CA LYS A 31 -15.11 5.84 1.42
C LYS A 31 -14.68 4.44 1.89
N PRO A 32 -14.48 3.47 0.98
CA PRO A 32 -14.28 2.08 1.36
C PRO A 32 -13.01 1.86 2.19
N VAL A 33 -13.02 0.85 3.03
CA VAL A 33 -11.88 0.39 3.85
C VAL A 33 -11.76 -1.13 3.82
N CYS A 34 -10.56 -1.66 4.02
CA CYS A 34 -10.26 -3.09 4.02
C CYS A 34 -10.05 -3.59 5.45
N GLY A 35 -10.80 -4.63 5.85
CA GLY A 35 -10.64 -5.28 7.15
C GLY A 35 -9.57 -6.37 7.14
N SER A 36 -9.04 -6.72 8.32
CA SER A 36 -8.07 -7.80 8.53
C SER A 36 -8.61 -9.19 8.16
N ASP A 37 -9.91 -9.31 7.92
CA ASP A 37 -10.60 -10.48 7.41
C ASP A 37 -10.68 -10.50 5.88
N GLY A 38 -10.03 -9.55 5.20
CA GLY A 38 -10.02 -9.43 3.74
C GLY A 38 -11.34 -8.91 3.15
N GLN A 39 -12.27 -8.42 3.98
CA GLN A 39 -13.54 -7.87 3.50
C GLN A 39 -13.49 -6.36 3.28
N THR A 40 -14.06 -5.91 2.16
CA THR A 40 -14.25 -4.48 1.87
C THR A 40 -15.49 -3.96 2.59
N TYR A 41 -15.30 -2.97 3.44
CA TYR A 41 -16.39 -2.23 4.09
C TYR A 41 -16.63 -0.91 3.36
N GLY A 42 -17.89 -0.56 3.10
CA GLY A 42 -18.24 0.66 2.36
C GLY A 42 -17.80 1.97 3.03
N ASN A 43 -17.50 1.93 4.33
CA ASN A 43 -16.77 2.95 5.09
C ASN A 43 -16.32 2.43 6.45
N LEU A 44 -15.55 3.26 7.17
CA LEU A 44 -15.03 2.96 8.50
C LEU A 44 -16.13 2.65 9.53
N CYS A 45 -17.30 3.30 9.44
CA CYS A 45 -18.43 2.99 10.31
C CYS A 45 -18.91 1.54 10.11
N MET A 46 -19.00 1.09 8.85
CA MET A 46 -19.38 -0.29 8.53
C MET A 46 -18.35 -1.31 9.03
N LEU A 47 -17.05 -0.98 8.98
CA LEU A 47 -15.99 -1.82 9.57
C LEU A 47 -16.13 -1.90 11.09
N ASN A 48 -16.25 -0.75 11.77
CA ASN A 48 -16.42 -0.70 13.23
C ASN A 48 -17.70 -1.42 13.68
N CYS A 49 -18.74 -1.41 12.85
CA CYS A 49 -19.92 -2.20 13.15
C CYS A 49 -19.65 -3.70 13.05
N ALA A 50 -18.92 -4.15 12.04
CA ALA A 50 -18.52 -5.56 11.94
C ALA A 50 -17.66 -6.01 13.13
N GLN A 51 -16.81 -5.12 13.67
CA GLN A 51 -16.04 -5.38 14.89
C GLN A 51 -16.90 -5.70 16.11
N SER A 52 -18.11 -5.14 16.20
CA SER A 52 -19.03 -5.43 17.31
C SER A 52 -19.56 -6.88 17.29
N PHE A 53 -19.49 -7.55 16.13
CA PHE A 53 -19.89 -8.94 15.94
C PHE A 53 -18.69 -9.89 15.81
N ASN A 54 -17.56 -9.38 15.32
CA ASN A 54 -16.29 -10.09 15.22
C ASN A 54 -15.14 -9.17 15.66
N PRO A 55 -14.78 -9.16 16.96
CA PRO A 55 -13.74 -8.28 17.51
C PRO A 55 -12.34 -8.50 16.93
N SER A 56 -12.11 -9.60 16.23
CA SER A 56 -10.84 -9.89 15.55
C SER A 56 -10.67 -9.15 14.23
N VAL A 57 -11.75 -8.59 13.68
CA VAL A 57 -11.67 -7.71 12.50
C VAL A 57 -11.05 -6.39 12.94
N THR A 58 -10.02 -5.94 12.25
CA THR A 58 -9.39 -4.63 12.44
C THR A 58 -9.26 -3.94 11.10
N LEU A 59 -9.06 -2.62 11.11
CA LEU A 59 -8.71 -1.91 9.88
C LEU A 59 -7.34 -2.39 9.40
N GLN A 60 -7.30 -3.05 8.24
CA GLN A 60 -6.05 -3.41 7.57
C GLN A 60 -5.53 -2.26 6.74
N ARG A 61 -6.40 -1.58 5.97
CA ARG A 61 -6.02 -0.55 4.99
C ARG A 61 -7.20 0.38 4.65
N VAL A 62 -6.92 1.64 4.30
CA VAL A 62 -7.90 2.55 3.67
C VAL A 62 -8.05 2.20 2.18
N GLY A 63 -9.29 2.14 1.67
CA GLY A 63 -9.59 1.64 0.33
C GLY A 63 -10.20 0.24 0.35
N ALA A 64 -10.68 -0.24 -0.81
CA ALA A 64 -11.21 -1.61 -0.90
C ALA A 64 -10.12 -2.66 -0.64
N CYS A 65 -10.52 -3.84 -0.18
CA CYS A 65 -9.71 -5.03 -0.34
C CYS A 65 -9.72 -5.37 -1.84
N ASP A 66 -8.55 -5.38 -2.45
CA ASP A 66 -8.36 -5.83 -3.81
C ASP A 66 -7.85 -7.26 -3.77
N ASP A 67 -8.23 -8.10 -4.73
CA ASP A 67 -7.60 -9.43 -4.93
C ASP A 67 -6.14 -9.33 -5.38
N ASN A 68 -5.70 -8.10 -5.67
CA ASN A 68 -4.36 -7.75 -6.06
C ASN A 68 -3.96 -6.58 -5.18
N PRO A 69 -3.02 -6.70 -4.23
CA PRO A 69 -2.69 -5.61 -3.33
C PRO A 69 -2.29 -4.41 -4.18
N LEU A 70 -3.19 -3.42 -4.33
CA LEU A 70 -2.77 -2.13 -4.84
C LEU A 70 -1.66 -1.67 -3.90
N PRO A 71 -0.49 -1.28 -4.45
CA PRO A 71 0.58 -0.73 -3.65
C PRO A 71 -0.02 0.46 -2.93
N SER A 72 -0.17 0.32 -1.62
CA SER A 72 -0.55 1.41 -0.74
C SER A 72 0.41 2.55 -1.01
N ASP A 73 -0.13 3.59 -1.64
CA ASP A 73 0.41 4.93 -1.74
C ASP A 73 1.92 5.01 -1.98
N GLY A 74 2.41 4.72 -3.19
CA GLY A 74 3.62 5.35 -3.75
C GLY A 74 4.89 5.39 -2.88
N ALA A 75 4.97 4.60 -1.82
CA ALA A 75 6.13 4.48 -0.98
C ALA A 75 6.99 3.44 -1.66
N SER A 76 7.85 3.95 -2.54
CA SER A 76 9.19 3.39 -2.73
C SER A 76 9.64 2.77 -1.41
N GLN A 77 10.13 1.53 -1.45
CA GLN A 77 10.57 0.80 -0.26
C GLN A 77 11.61 1.62 0.52
N VAL A 78 11.15 2.47 1.42
CA VAL A 78 11.97 3.14 2.42
C VAL A 78 11.91 2.23 3.62
N ASN A 79 13.06 1.68 4.00
CA ASN A 79 13.21 1.06 5.30
C ASN A 79 13.10 2.17 6.36
N VAL A 80 11.86 2.48 6.76
CA VAL A 80 11.61 3.36 7.90
C VAL A 80 11.91 2.55 9.16
N VAL A 81 13.07 2.78 9.74
CA VAL A 81 13.50 2.10 10.97
C VAL A 81 12.62 2.59 12.13
N GLU A 82 11.78 1.72 12.67
CA GLU A 82 10.99 1.99 13.87
C GLU A 82 11.92 1.98 15.10
N VAL A 83 12.39 3.15 15.54
CA VAL A 83 13.29 3.26 16.70
C VAL A 83 12.47 3.35 17.99
N SER A 84 12.34 2.23 18.69
CA SER A 84 11.32 1.98 19.74
C SER A 84 11.53 2.69 21.09
N SER A 85 12.40 3.71 21.21
CA SER A 85 12.71 4.32 22.52
C SER A 85 13.04 5.81 22.51
N CYS A 86 12.74 6.54 21.44
CA CYS A 86 13.08 7.97 21.36
C CYS A 86 11.87 8.88 21.40
N SER A 87 11.98 9.95 22.19
CA SER A 87 11.00 11.03 22.22
C SER A 87 11.41 12.09 21.22
N CYS A 88 10.90 11.99 19.99
CA CYS A 88 11.15 12.95 18.92
C CYS A 88 9.85 13.65 18.49
N PRO A 89 9.92 14.93 18.08
CA PRO A 89 8.80 15.59 17.44
C PRO A 89 8.43 14.90 16.12
N ARG A 90 7.17 15.02 15.71
CA ARG A 90 6.66 14.46 14.44
C ARG A 90 6.69 15.48 13.30
N ASP A 91 7.76 16.26 13.21
CA ASP A 91 7.97 17.19 12.10
C ASP A 91 8.62 16.46 10.90
N ALA A 92 8.03 16.65 9.72
CA ALA A 92 8.50 16.07 8.46
C ALA A 92 9.57 16.95 7.81
N LYS A 93 10.76 16.99 8.44
CA LYS A 93 11.97 17.68 7.95
C LYS A 93 13.01 16.64 7.57
N TYR A 94 12.72 15.93 6.48
CA TYR A 94 13.47 14.75 6.07
C TYR A 94 14.98 14.98 5.97
N VAL A 95 15.75 13.97 6.37
CA VAL A 95 17.21 13.90 6.21
C VAL A 95 17.62 12.52 5.71
N CYS A 96 18.67 12.45 4.89
CA CYS A 96 19.23 11.21 4.41
C CYS A 96 20.38 10.77 5.32
N GLY A 97 20.31 9.55 5.86
CA GLY A 97 21.39 8.93 6.59
C GLY A 97 22.46 8.36 5.67
N SER A 98 23.70 8.30 6.16
CA SER A 98 24.83 7.60 5.53
C SER A 98 24.64 6.09 5.36
N ASP A 99 23.59 5.54 5.95
CA ASP A 99 23.12 4.17 5.76
C ASP A 99 22.11 4.03 4.60
N GLY A 100 21.81 5.12 3.88
CA GLY A 100 20.86 5.17 2.78
C GLY A 100 19.40 5.25 3.22
N ASN A 101 19.11 5.40 4.52
CA ASN A 101 17.74 5.51 5.03
C ASN A 101 17.30 6.97 5.14
N THR A 102 16.04 7.23 4.78
CA THR A 102 15.40 8.53 5.04
C THR A 102 14.81 8.56 6.44
N TYR A 103 15.15 9.57 7.21
CA TYR A 103 14.59 9.83 8.54
C TYR A 103 13.65 11.03 8.48
N ASP A 104 12.48 10.97 9.14
CA ASP A 104 11.49 12.07 9.13
C ASP A 104 12.09 13.39 9.62
N ASN A 105 13.08 13.31 10.50
CA ASN A 105 13.86 14.45 10.96
C ASN A 105 15.20 14.01 11.56
N THR A 106 16.05 15.00 11.80
CA THR A 106 17.36 14.85 12.45
C THR A 106 17.28 14.18 13.83
N CYS A 107 16.19 14.37 14.59
CA CYS A 107 16.04 13.73 15.90
C CYS A 107 15.99 12.21 15.76
N LEU A 108 15.20 11.70 14.80
CA LEU A 108 15.09 10.26 14.54
C LEU A 108 16.41 9.66 14.03
N LEU A 109 17.16 10.38 13.18
CA LEU A 109 18.49 9.92 12.73
C LEU A 109 19.47 9.81 13.91
N ASN A 110 19.57 10.86 14.73
CA ASN A 110 20.45 10.85 15.90
C ASN A 110 20.08 9.76 16.91
N CYS A 111 18.78 9.53 17.07
CA CYS A 111 18.25 8.44 17.87
C CYS A 111 18.69 7.07 17.34
N ALA A 112 18.57 6.81 16.03
CA ALA A 112 19.09 5.58 15.43
C ALA A 112 20.62 5.46 15.60
N GLY A 113 21.33 6.59 15.60
CA GLY A 113 22.78 6.67 15.83
C GLY A 113 23.22 6.14 17.20
N ILE A 114 22.34 6.06 18.20
CA ILE A 114 22.63 5.42 19.50
C ILE A 114 23.03 3.95 19.32
N SER A 115 22.36 3.25 18.38
CA SER A 115 22.66 1.84 18.06
C SER A 115 23.59 1.69 16.85
N ASN A 116 23.83 2.77 16.09
CA ASN A 116 24.72 2.80 14.94
C ASN A 116 25.67 4.01 15.02
N PRO A 117 26.82 3.91 15.73
CA PRO A 117 27.72 5.03 15.96
C PRO A 117 28.34 5.65 14.70
N GLY A 118 28.30 4.94 13.56
CA GLY A 118 28.77 5.45 12.26
C GLY A 118 27.71 6.25 11.49
N LEU A 119 26.46 6.23 11.96
CA LEU A 119 25.35 6.90 11.31
C LEU A 119 25.47 8.42 11.49
N HIS A 120 25.57 9.10 10.37
CA HIS A 120 25.54 10.55 10.25
C HIS A 120 24.66 10.97 9.07
N ILE A 121 24.22 12.23 9.07
CA ILE A 121 23.49 12.83 7.94
C ILE A 121 24.43 12.87 6.73
N GLN A 122 23.99 12.28 5.62
CA GLN A 122 24.65 12.36 4.32
C GLN A 122 24.22 13.63 3.56
N ASN A 123 22.92 13.95 3.53
CA ASN A 123 22.38 15.18 2.95
C ASN A 123 21.06 15.61 3.61
N ASP A 124 20.71 16.89 3.43
CA ASP A 124 19.39 17.41 3.78
C ASP A 124 18.34 16.96 2.76
N GLY A 125 17.13 16.63 3.23
CA GLY A 125 16.08 16.05 2.40
C GLY A 125 16.06 14.52 2.46
N PRO A 126 15.08 13.87 1.82
CA PRO A 126 15.03 12.42 1.75
C PRO A 126 16.22 11.87 0.95
N CYS A 127 16.64 10.63 1.23
CA CYS A 127 17.57 9.93 0.36
C CYS A 127 17.01 9.84 -1.05
N ASP A 128 17.88 10.00 -2.04
CA ASP A 128 17.53 9.85 -3.44
C ASP A 128 17.35 8.36 -3.72
N ASN A 129 16.13 7.85 -3.53
CA ASN A 129 15.78 6.52 -3.98
C ASN A 129 15.79 6.52 -5.52
N SER A 130 16.97 6.25 -6.06
CA SER A 130 17.31 5.91 -7.44
C SER A 130 16.11 5.44 -8.28
N VAL A 131 15.50 6.37 -9.02
CA VAL A 131 15.07 6.37 -10.43
C VAL A 131 14.04 7.49 -10.54
N LYS A 132 14.40 8.58 -11.22
CA LYS A 132 13.42 9.56 -11.69
C LYS A 132 12.57 8.89 -12.78
N VAL A 133 11.50 8.20 -12.38
CA VAL A 133 10.47 7.78 -13.33
C VAL A 133 9.75 9.05 -13.75
N VAL A 134 10.02 9.51 -14.96
CA VAL A 134 9.26 10.61 -15.56
C VAL A 134 7.89 10.04 -15.92
N GLU A 135 6.93 10.15 -15.01
CA GLU A 135 5.56 9.66 -15.25
C GLU A 135 4.88 10.43 -16.38
N HIS A 136 5.23 11.70 -16.60
CA HIS A 136 4.75 12.51 -17.71
C HIS A 136 5.83 13.48 -18.16
N ALA A 137 6.13 13.51 -19.46
CA ALA A 137 6.84 14.63 -20.05
C ALA A 137 6.02 15.90 -19.82
N GLU A 138 6.65 16.96 -19.31
CA GLU A 138 6.02 18.26 -19.07
C GLU A 138 5.15 18.66 -20.28
N ASN A 139 3.82 18.60 -20.09
CA ASN A 139 2.80 19.05 -21.03
C ASN A 139 2.85 18.44 -22.46
N VAL A 140 3.17 17.14 -22.58
CA VAL A 140 3.01 16.41 -23.84
C VAL A 140 1.87 15.40 -23.70
N THR A 141 0.80 15.58 -24.50
CA THR A 141 -0.29 14.59 -24.56
C THR A 141 0.17 13.40 -25.38
N CYS A 142 0.55 12.32 -24.70
CA CYS A 142 1.01 11.07 -25.32
C CYS A 142 -0.18 10.11 -25.56
N ASN A 143 -0.41 9.71 -26.81
CA ASN A 143 -1.34 8.62 -27.12
C ASN A 143 -0.64 7.26 -27.05
N CYS A 144 -0.12 6.92 -25.87
CA CYS A 144 0.60 5.68 -25.60
C CYS A 144 -0.21 4.79 -24.65
N THR A 145 -0.17 3.48 -24.89
CA THR A 145 -0.67 2.51 -23.90
C THR A 145 0.27 2.45 -22.70
N ARG A 146 -0.26 2.27 -21.49
CA ARG A 146 0.53 2.05 -20.26
C ARG A 146 0.98 0.60 -20.08
N SER A 147 1.45 -0.04 -21.16
CA SER A 147 2.00 -1.39 -21.09
C SER A 147 3.40 -1.33 -20.51
N TYR A 148 3.66 -2.14 -19.48
CA TYR A 148 4.98 -2.21 -18.86
C TYR A 148 5.92 -3.12 -19.67
N LYS A 149 6.77 -2.50 -20.48
CA LYS A 149 7.85 -3.11 -21.29
C LYS A 149 9.06 -2.18 -21.25
N PRO A 150 9.79 -2.13 -20.12
CA PRO A 150 10.71 -1.05 -19.83
C PRO A 150 11.87 -0.98 -20.82
N VAL A 151 12.34 0.23 -21.08
CA VAL A 151 13.54 0.51 -21.88
C VAL A 151 14.41 1.52 -21.17
N CYS A 152 15.73 1.33 -21.23
CA CYS A 152 16.70 2.33 -20.80
C CYS A 152 16.99 3.24 -22.00
N ALA A 153 16.75 4.54 -21.85
CA ALA A 153 17.01 5.52 -22.91
C ALA A 153 18.46 6.03 -22.87
N SER A 154 18.91 6.64 -23.98
CA SER A 154 20.26 7.22 -24.13
C SER A 154 20.63 8.30 -23.11
N ASN A 155 19.65 8.85 -22.40
CA ASN A 155 19.85 9.82 -21.32
C ASN A 155 19.94 9.18 -19.92
N GLY A 156 20.00 7.84 -19.82
CA GLY A 156 20.06 7.11 -18.56
C GLY A 156 18.74 7.04 -17.80
N VAL A 157 17.61 7.41 -18.42
CA VAL A 157 16.27 7.33 -17.82
C VAL A 157 15.56 6.06 -18.28
N THR A 158 14.91 5.38 -17.34
CA THR A 158 14.03 4.24 -17.67
C THR A 158 12.63 4.73 -18.01
N PHE A 159 12.11 4.31 -19.16
CA PHE A 159 10.73 4.58 -19.57
C PHE A 159 9.88 3.30 -19.47
N GLU A 160 8.60 3.45 -19.10
CA GLU A 160 7.64 2.33 -18.97
C GLU A 160 7.56 1.47 -20.24
N ASN A 161 7.67 2.14 -21.39
CA ASN A 161 7.80 1.54 -22.69
C ASN A 161 8.42 2.53 -23.69
N GLU A 162 8.80 1.99 -24.84
CA GLU A 162 9.42 2.75 -25.94
C GLU A 162 8.50 3.88 -26.48
N CYS A 163 7.18 3.71 -26.47
CA CYS A 163 6.25 4.79 -26.87
C CYS A 163 6.37 5.98 -25.93
N MET A 164 6.40 5.74 -24.61
CA MET A 164 6.57 6.79 -23.60
C MET A 164 7.95 7.46 -23.72
N MET A 165 9.00 6.70 -24.05
CA MET A 165 10.34 7.25 -24.34
C MET A 165 10.31 8.23 -25.51
N HIS A 166 9.78 7.81 -26.67
CA HIS A 166 9.71 8.67 -27.84
C HIS A 166 8.77 9.85 -27.65
N CYS A 167 7.73 9.70 -26.83
CA CYS A 167 6.85 10.81 -26.49
C CYS A 167 7.55 11.85 -25.62
N ALA A 168 8.42 11.42 -24.69
CA ALA A 168 9.22 12.33 -23.89
C ALA A 168 10.31 13.03 -24.70
N GLY A 169 10.81 12.40 -25.77
CA GLY A 169 11.73 13.05 -26.69
C GLY A 169 12.03 12.19 -27.92
N THR A 170 11.83 12.76 -29.11
CA THR A 170 12.12 12.09 -30.39
C THR A 170 13.62 11.82 -30.62
N HIS A 171 14.49 12.48 -29.86
CA HIS A 171 15.94 12.30 -29.91
C HIS A 171 16.44 11.17 -28.99
N LEU A 172 15.57 10.62 -28.14
CA LEU A 172 15.92 9.53 -27.24
C LEU A 172 15.94 8.21 -28.01
N THR A 173 16.97 7.41 -27.78
CA THR A 173 17.12 6.08 -28.36
C THR A 173 17.16 5.03 -27.25
N VAL A 174 16.67 3.83 -27.53
CA VAL A 174 16.83 2.70 -26.62
C VAL A 174 18.31 2.35 -26.54
N GLN A 175 18.89 2.49 -25.35
CA GLN A 175 20.23 2.02 -25.02
C GLN A 175 20.21 0.51 -24.82
N ASN A 176 19.31 0.01 -23.96
CA ASN A 176 19.14 -1.42 -23.69
C ASN A 176 17.66 -1.73 -23.37
N PRO A 177 17.18 -2.96 -23.69
CA PRO A 177 15.89 -3.44 -23.20
C PRO A 177 15.94 -3.67 -21.69
N GLY A 178 14.86 -3.34 -20.99
CA GLY A 178 14.82 -3.36 -19.53
C GLY A 178 15.12 -2.00 -18.89
N PRO A 179 15.05 -1.91 -17.56
CA PRO A 179 15.43 -0.70 -16.84
C PRO A 179 16.94 -0.41 -16.95
N CYS A 180 17.33 0.85 -16.75
CA CYS A 180 18.74 1.23 -16.64
C CYS A 180 19.38 0.60 -15.40
N GLU A 181 20.61 0.11 -15.55
CA GLU A 181 21.41 -0.39 -14.43
C GLU A 181 22.02 0.79 -13.66
N SER A 182 21.88 0.80 -12.34
CA SER A 182 22.56 1.75 -11.46
C SER A 182 24.01 1.32 -11.29
N ASN A 183 24.96 2.15 -11.73
CA ASN A 183 26.38 2.06 -11.36
C ASN A 183 26.63 2.83 -10.06
#